data_AF-A0A7S0MEG1-F1
#
_entry.id   AF-A0A7S0MEG1-F1
#
_cell.length_a   1.000
_cell.length_b   1.000
_cell.length_c   1.000
_cell.angle_alpha   90.00
_cell.angle_beta   90.00
_cell.angle_gamma   90.00
#
_symmetry.space_group_name_H-M   'P 1'
#
loop_
_entity.id
_entity.type
_entity.pdbx_description
1 polymer ?
#
loop_
_entity_poly.entity_id
_entity_poly.type
_entity_poly.pdbx_seq_one_letter_code
_entity_poly.pdbx_strand_id
1 'polypeptide(L)'
;MFLSRRLNEILEDHIRSCMPDIGNRVKTMLRDAQAELQQYGDDDGQTEQQQRAVVLNCITRFCQNFSEHMQGRSRLKDQSVLYGPARMRHIFTFEFRRSVNDLDSRHALTDEDIHTVRRNAVGVHADLFVPNAAFETLVKQLILQLEDPAAVCVRTVSEELKTLLRDVLETTKELSRFSELRDRVWRECIVYLTERNRVAGEFVQNLINMEVAYINTDNPEFEKIRTGVYRLMAAHQGMAAQKE
;
A
#
# COMPACT_ATOMS: atom_id res chain seq x y z
N MET A 1 -27.71 -73.93 40.75
CA MET A 1 -27.38 -73.57 39.34
C MET A 1 -28.39 -72.62 38.68
N PHE A 2 -29.63 -72.49 39.14
CA PHE A 2 -30.65 -71.61 38.51
C PHE A 2 -30.32 -70.11 38.60
N LEU A 3 -29.87 -69.63 39.76
CA LEU A 3 -29.55 -68.22 39.99
C LEU A 3 -28.40 -67.72 39.09
N SER A 4 -27.37 -68.54 38.91
CA SER A 4 -26.22 -68.22 38.05
C SER A 4 -26.61 -68.10 36.57
N ARG A 5 -27.49 -69.00 36.07
CA ARG A 5 -28.03 -68.88 34.71
C ARG A 5 -28.87 -67.60 34.55
N ARG A 6 -29.73 -67.30 35.52
CA ARG A 6 -30.60 -66.13 35.46
C ARG A 6 -29.83 -64.81 35.51
N LEU A 7 -28.77 -64.74 36.34
CA LEU A 7 -27.85 -63.60 36.38
C LEU A 7 -27.10 -63.41 35.05
N ASN A 8 -26.65 -64.51 34.42
CA ASN A 8 -26.01 -64.43 33.11
C ASN A 8 -26.97 -63.93 32.02
N GLU A 9 -28.21 -64.40 31.98
CA GLU A 9 -29.22 -63.92 31.03
C GLU A 9 -29.48 -62.41 31.19
N ILE A 10 -29.69 -61.96 32.44
CA ILE A 10 -29.93 -60.54 32.74
C ILE A 10 -28.71 -59.70 32.36
N LEU A 11 -27.50 -60.19 32.62
CA LEU A 11 -26.27 -59.50 32.27
C LEU A 11 -26.07 -59.43 30.74
N GLU A 12 -26.31 -60.52 30.01
CA GLU A 12 -26.22 -60.55 28.55
C GLU A 12 -27.21 -59.60 27.89
N ASP A 13 -28.47 -59.57 28.36
CA ASP A 13 -29.49 -58.66 27.86
C ASP A 13 -29.14 -57.20 28.19
N HIS A 14 -28.62 -56.93 29.39
CA HIS A 14 -28.17 -55.60 29.77
C HIS A 14 -26.99 -55.15 28.89
N ILE A 15 -25.97 -56.00 28.69
CA ILE A 15 -24.84 -55.72 27.79
C ILE A 15 -25.36 -55.44 26.38
N ARG A 16 -26.27 -56.27 25.85
CA ARG A 16 -26.82 -56.10 24.50
C ARG A 16 -27.60 -54.80 24.35
N SER A 17 -28.31 -54.37 25.41
CA SER A 17 -29.04 -53.10 25.44
C SER A 17 -28.13 -51.87 25.48
N CYS A 18 -26.99 -51.94 26.19
CA CYS A 18 -26.05 -50.82 26.32
C CYS A 18 -25.03 -50.71 25.17
N MET A 19 -24.78 -51.81 24.43
CA MET A 19 -23.77 -51.84 23.36
C MET A 19 -24.01 -50.84 22.21
N PRO A 20 -25.25 -50.61 21.72
CA PRO A 20 -25.53 -49.61 20.70
C PRO A 20 -25.18 -48.18 21.13
N ASP A 21 -25.50 -47.83 22.38
CA ASP A 21 -25.24 -46.50 22.94
C ASP A 21 -23.73 -46.24 23.09
N ILE A 22 -22.99 -47.25 23.58
CA ILE A 22 -21.53 -47.20 23.63
C ILE A 22 -20.95 -47.07 22.22
N GLY A 23 -21.47 -47.84 21.26
CA GLY A 23 -21.03 -47.78 19.86
C GLY A 23 -21.26 -46.40 19.22
N ASN A 24 -22.41 -45.78 19.49
CA ASN A 24 -22.71 -44.42 19.03
C ASN A 24 -21.78 -43.39 19.69
N ARG A 25 -21.55 -43.52 21.00
CA ARG A 25 -20.66 -42.62 21.74
C ARG A 25 -19.21 -42.70 21.25
N VAL A 26 -18.71 -43.91 20.98
CA VAL A 26 -17.37 -44.12 20.40
C VAL A 26 -17.28 -43.52 19.00
N LYS A 27 -18.31 -43.65 18.15
CA LYS A 27 -18.34 -43.03 16.83
C LYS A 27 -18.31 -41.50 16.90
N THR A 28 -19.06 -40.91 17.84
CA THR A 28 -19.03 -39.46 18.07
C THR A 28 -17.65 -39.01 18.53
N MET A 29 -17.08 -39.67 19.55
CA MET A 29 -15.74 -39.36 20.04
C MET A 29 -14.67 -39.51 18.94
N LEU A 30 -14.78 -40.55 18.10
CA LEU A 30 -13.87 -40.76 16.97
C LEU A 30 -13.98 -39.63 15.95
N ARG A 31 -15.20 -39.21 15.62
CA ARG A 31 -15.44 -38.10 14.69
C ARG A 31 -14.88 -36.78 15.23
N ASP A 32 -15.07 -36.51 16.52
CA ASP A 32 -14.56 -35.31 17.17
C ASP A 32 -13.02 -35.32 17.20
N ALA A 33 -12.41 -36.46 17.56
CA ALA A 33 -10.96 -36.63 17.52
C ALA A 33 -10.40 -36.51 16.10
N GLN A 34 -11.08 -37.04 15.07
CA GLN A 34 -10.68 -36.87 13.67
C GLN A 34 -10.78 -35.42 13.20
N ALA A 35 -11.82 -34.70 13.63
CA ALA A 35 -11.96 -33.28 13.32
C ALA A 35 -10.86 -32.44 14.00
N GLU A 36 -10.46 -32.80 15.22
CA GLU A 36 -9.33 -32.19 15.92
C GLU A 36 -8.01 -32.51 15.20
N LEU A 37 -7.80 -33.77 14.80
CA LEU A 37 -6.60 -34.21 14.08
C LEU A 37 -6.42 -33.49 12.74
N GLN A 38 -7.53 -33.22 12.03
CA GLN A 38 -7.51 -32.40 10.81
C GLN A 38 -7.12 -30.94 11.06
N GLN A 39 -7.35 -30.39 12.27
CA GLN A 39 -6.91 -29.03 12.62
C GLN A 39 -5.40 -28.96 12.82
N TYR A 40 -4.79 -30.04 13.34
CA TYR A 40 -3.33 -30.15 13.45
C TYR A 40 -2.67 -30.39 12.09
N GLY A 41 -3.39 -30.84 11.06
CA GLY A 41 -2.90 -31.05 9.69
C GLY A 41 -2.05 -32.31 9.50
N ASP A 42 -1.49 -32.50 8.30
CA ASP A 42 -0.66 -33.68 7.98
C ASP A 42 0.66 -33.68 8.77
N ASP A 43 1.20 -34.89 8.98
CA ASP A 43 2.49 -35.16 9.63
C ASP A 43 3.56 -34.24 9.05
N ASP A 44 4.33 -33.55 9.92
CA ASP A 44 5.30 -32.51 9.55
C ASP A 44 6.49 -33.06 8.72
N GLY A 45 6.42 -34.34 8.35
CA GLY A 45 7.47 -35.08 7.71
C GLY A 45 8.44 -35.63 8.74
N GLN A 46 8.61 -36.95 8.74
CA GLN A 46 9.60 -37.61 9.60
C GLN A 46 11.02 -37.47 9.04
N THR A 47 11.14 -37.05 7.77
CA THR A 47 12.42 -36.85 7.10
C THR A 47 12.67 -35.37 6.82
N GLU A 48 13.95 -34.96 6.81
CA GLU A 48 14.33 -33.58 6.45
C GLU A 48 13.78 -33.14 5.09
N GLN A 49 13.68 -34.06 4.12
CA GLN A 49 13.15 -33.75 2.79
C GLN A 49 11.67 -33.37 2.84
N GLN A 50 10.87 -34.07 3.65
CA GLN A 50 9.46 -33.76 3.84
C GLN A 50 9.28 -32.42 4.57
N GLN A 51 10.07 -32.16 5.62
CA GLN A 51 10.04 -30.88 6.34
C GLN A 51 10.37 -29.69 5.43
N ARG A 52 11.38 -29.83 4.56
CA ARG A 52 11.69 -28.79 3.56
C ARG A 52 10.54 -28.57 2.58
N ALA A 53 9.86 -29.64 2.16
CA ALA A 53 8.70 -29.54 1.27
C ALA A 53 7.52 -28.83 1.95
N VAL A 54 7.28 -29.07 3.25
CA VAL A 54 6.26 -28.35 4.04
C VAL A 54 6.55 -26.85 4.07
N VAL A 55 7.78 -26.46 4.41
CA VAL A 55 8.18 -25.03 4.44
C VAL A 55 7.98 -24.37 3.07
N LEU A 56 8.39 -25.03 1.99
CA LEU A 56 8.20 -24.54 0.63
C LEU A 56 6.72 -24.38 0.27
N ASN A 57 5.87 -25.32 0.68
CA ASN A 57 4.44 -25.25 0.47
C ASN A 57 3.83 -24.05 1.22
N CYS A 58 4.16 -23.87 2.51
CA CYS A 58 3.71 -22.71 3.29
C CYS A 58 4.09 -21.37 2.64
N ILE A 59 5.34 -21.22 2.19
CA ILE A 59 5.81 -20.00 1.52
C ILE A 59 5.09 -19.81 0.17
N THR A 60 4.94 -20.88 -0.61
CA THR A 60 4.25 -20.83 -1.91
C THR A 60 2.79 -20.39 -1.75
N ARG A 61 2.09 -20.94 -0.75
CA ARG A 61 0.71 -20.55 -0.40
C ARG A 61 0.62 -19.11 0.02
N PHE A 62 1.53 -18.63 0.87
CA PHE A 62 1.62 -17.22 1.23
C PHE A 62 1.79 -16.32 -0.02
N CYS A 63 2.70 -16.65 -0.93
CA CYS A 63 2.92 -15.87 -2.15
C CYS A 63 1.69 -15.87 -3.08
N GLN A 64 0.99 -17.00 -3.20
CA GLN A 64 -0.27 -17.10 -3.95
C GLN A 64 -1.35 -16.22 -3.33
N ASN A 65 -1.56 -16.35 -2.02
CA ASN A 65 -2.54 -15.55 -1.27
C ASN A 65 -2.24 -14.04 -1.40
N PHE A 66 -0.97 -13.64 -1.25
CA PHE A 66 -0.57 -12.25 -1.42
C PHE A 66 -0.87 -11.73 -2.83
N SER A 67 -0.57 -12.53 -3.85
CA SER A 67 -0.86 -12.18 -5.25
C SER A 67 -2.35 -12.04 -5.52
N GLU A 68 -3.20 -12.89 -4.95
CA GLU A 68 -4.65 -12.80 -5.06
C GLU A 68 -5.20 -11.54 -4.38
N HIS A 69 -4.68 -11.19 -3.21
CA HIS A 69 -5.01 -9.96 -2.50
C HIS A 69 -4.58 -8.72 -3.31
N MET A 70 -3.38 -8.74 -3.90
CA MET A 70 -2.88 -7.69 -4.78
C MET A 70 -3.69 -7.52 -6.06
N GLN A 71 -4.34 -8.58 -6.54
CA GLN A 71 -5.25 -8.53 -7.69
C GLN A 71 -6.68 -8.13 -7.31
N GLY A 72 -6.97 -7.90 -6.02
CA GLY A 72 -8.31 -7.59 -5.53
C GLY A 72 -9.28 -8.77 -5.60
N ARG A 73 -8.78 -10.01 -5.72
CA ARG A 73 -9.59 -11.23 -5.80
C ARG A 73 -9.91 -11.83 -4.42
N SER A 74 -9.37 -11.25 -3.36
CA SER A 74 -9.61 -11.70 -1.99
C SER A 74 -11.02 -11.33 -1.52
N ARG A 75 -11.67 -12.27 -0.82
CA ARG A 75 -12.93 -12.03 -0.14
C ARG A 75 -12.65 -11.26 1.15
N LEU A 76 -12.76 -9.92 1.07
CA LEU A 76 -12.63 -9.06 2.24
C LEU A 76 -13.77 -9.29 3.25
N LYS A 77 -13.43 -9.18 4.54
CA LYS A 77 -14.34 -9.33 5.68
C LYS A 77 -15.35 -8.18 5.81
N ASP A 78 -15.10 -7.04 5.16
CA ASP A 78 -15.98 -5.88 5.20
C ASP A 78 -15.94 -5.14 3.84
N GLN A 79 -17.10 -4.91 3.22
CA GLN A 79 -17.22 -4.21 1.93
C GLN A 79 -17.35 -2.69 2.08
N SER A 80 -17.39 -2.19 3.33
CA SER A 80 -17.64 -0.78 3.62
C SER A 80 -16.41 0.13 3.49
N VAL A 81 -15.20 -0.42 3.43
CA VAL A 81 -13.94 0.34 3.43
C VAL A 81 -13.02 -0.08 2.27
N LEU A 82 -12.35 0.90 1.65
CA LEU A 82 -11.31 0.66 0.66
C LEU A 82 -10.10 -0.01 1.30
N TYR A 83 -9.61 -1.08 0.69
CA TYR A 83 -8.52 -1.90 1.23
C TYR A 83 -7.54 -2.34 0.14
N GLY A 84 -6.27 -2.48 0.50
CA GLY A 84 -5.23 -3.06 -0.33
C GLY A 84 -5.08 -2.30 -1.66
N PRO A 85 -5.17 -2.97 -2.83
CA PRO A 85 -4.99 -2.32 -4.13
C PRO A 85 -5.97 -1.18 -4.41
N ALA A 86 -7.21 -1.31 -3.94
CA ALA A 86 -8.23 -0.27 -4.11
C ALA A 86 -7.88 0.98 -3.30
N ARG A 87 -7.34 0.78 -2.08
CA ARG A 87 -6.87 1.88 -1.24
C ARG A 87 -5.63 2.55 -1.83
N MET A 88 -4.66 1.78 -2.31
CA MET A 88 -3.47 2.32 -3.00
C MET A 88 -3.87 3.18 -4.22
N ARG A 89 -4.83 2.70 -5.02
CA ARG A 89 -5.36 3.51 -6.13
C ARG A 89 -6.00 4.80 -5.65
N HIS A 90 -6.74 4.78 -4.54
CA HIS A 90 -7.33 5.98 -3.95
C HIS A 90 -6.26 6.97 -3.50
N ILE A 91 -5.18 6.49 -2.87
CA ILE A 91 -4.04 7.33 -2.48
C ILE A 91 -3.45 8.05 -3.70
N PHE A 92 -3.20 7.33 -4.80
CA PHE A 92 -2.65 7.93 -6.02
C PHE A 92 -3.61 8.91 -6.70
N THR A 93 -4.89 8.54 -6.81
CA THR A 93 -5.83 9.28 -7.67
C THR A 93 -6.55 10.42 -6.96
N PHE A 94 -6.69 10.33 -5.63
CA PHE A 94 -7.43 11.28 -4.82
C PHE A 94 -6.54 11.98 -3.79
N GLU A 95 -5.93 11.24 -2.86
CA GLU A 95 -5.19 11.85 -1.74
C GLU A 95 -3.98 12.65 -2.25
N PHE A 96 -3.13 12.06 -3.08
CA PHE A 96 -1.96 12.74 -3.66
C PHE A 96 -2.37 13.91 -4.56
N ARG A 97 -3.38 13.70 -5.42
CA ARG A 97 -3.90 14.78 -6.28
C ARG A 97 -4.42 15.96 -5.46
N ARG A 98 -5.11 15.69 -4.36
CA ARG A 98 -5.59 16.71 -3.44
C ARG A 98 -4.42 17.45 -2.80
N SER A 99 -3.43 16.74 -2.27
CA SER A 99 -2.23 17.36 -1.68
C SER A 99 -1.48 18.25 -2.66
N VAL A 100 -1.41 17.87 -3.94
CA VAL A 100 -0.81 18.71 -5.00
C VAL A 100 -1.68 19.92 -5.31
N ASN A 101 -3.01 19.78 -5.37
CA ASN A 101 -3.91 20.91 -5.64
C ASN A 101 -3.97 21.91 -4.47
N ASP A 102 -3.75 21.44 -3.24
CA ASP A 102 -3.73 22.27 -2.04
C ASP A 102 -2.44 23.11 -1.96
N LEU A 103 -1.42 22.84 -2.79
CA LEU A 103 -0.27 23.71 -2.98
C LEU A 103 -0.69 24.97 -3.74
N ASP A 104 -1.16 25.98 -3.01
CA ASP A 104 -1.51 27.26 -3.62
C ASP A 104 -0.25 28.10 -3.88
N SER A 105 0.09 28.26 -5.16
CA SER A 105 1.17 29.13 -5.65
C SER A 105 1.13 30.57 -5.09
N ARG A 106 -0.06 31.08 -4.74
CA ARG A 106 -0.24 32.43 -4.17
C ARG A 106 0.19 32.53 -2.71
N HIS A 107 0.14 31.41 -1.99
CA HIS A 107 0.64 31.34 -0.62
C HIS A 107 2.12 30.98 -0.59
N ALA A 108 2.61 30.28 -1.61
CA ALA A 108 4.01 29.90 -1.74
C ALA A 108 4.94 31.04 -2.17
N LEU A 109 4.42 32.03 -2.91
CA LEU A 109 5.19 33.19 -3.39
C LEU A 109 4.47 34.49 -3.02
N THR A 110 5.06 35.28 -2.13
CA THR A 110 4.56 36.62 -1.84
C THR A 110 5.01 37.62 -2.89
N ASP A 111 4.31 38.75 -3.02
CA ASP A 111 4.73 39.83 -3.93
C ASP A 111 6.14 40.34 -3.59
N GLU A 112 6.52 40.32 -2.31
CA GLU A 112 7.86 40.68 -1.84
C GLU A 112 8.91 39.68 -2.31
N ASP A 113 8.61 38.37 -2.28
CA ASP A 113 9.51 37.33 -2.79
C ASP A 113 9.72 37.49 -4.30
N ILE A 114 8.65 37.72 -5.06
CA ILE A 114 8.72 37.92 -6.51
C ILE A 114 9.55 39.18 -6.82
N HIS A 115 9.32 40.28 -6.09
CA HIS A 115 10.11 41.50 -6.26
C HIS A 115 11.58 41.31 -5.91
N THR A 116 11.87 40.54 -4.86
CA THR A 116 13.22 40.24 -4.41
C THR A 116 13.96 39.38 -5.42
N VAL A 117 13.34 38.29 -5.88
CA VAL A 117 13.91 37.42 -6.92
C VAL A 117 14.15 38.20 -8.22
N ARG A 118 13.21 39.07 -8.61
CA ARG A 118 13.41 39.95 -9.78
C ARG A 118 14.61 40.87 -9.60
N ARG A 119 14.71 41.60 -8.48
CA ARG A 119 15.85 42.50 -8.22
C ARG A 119 17.18 41.76 -8.20
N ASN A 120 17.22 40.58 -7.58
CA ASN A 120 18.42 39.75 -7.53
C ASN A 120 18.84 39.23 -8.91
N ALA A 121 17.88 38.88 -9.78
CA ALA A 121 18.16 38.45 -11.14
C ALA A 121 18.66 39.60 -12.05
N VAL A 122 18.23 40.84 -11.79
CA VAL A 122 18.70 42.04 -12.50
C VAL A 122 20.10 42.47 -12.06
N GLY A 123 20.39 42.33 -10.75
CA GLY A 123 21.66 42.74 -10.18
C GLY A 123 21.85 44.26 -10.16
N VAL A 124 23.02 44.74 -10.60
CA VAL A 124 23.40 46.18 -10.56
C VAL A 124 22.86 46.99 -11.75
N HIS A 125 22.22 46.35 -12.71
CA HIS A 125 21.76 46.99 -13.94
C HIS A 125 20.34 47.57 -13.78
N ALA A 126 19.98 48.57 -14.60
CA ALA A 126 18.59 49.00 -14.74
C ALA A 126 17.91 48.11 -15.79
N ASP A 127 16.79 47.50 -15.45
CA ASP A 127 16.08 46.59 -16.37
C ASP A 127 14.87 47.26 -17.03
N LEU A 128 14.70 46.98 -18.33
CA LEU A 128 13.53 47.40 -19.11
C LEU A 128 12.45 46.29 -19.14
N PHE A 129 12.83 45.04 -18.91
CA PHE A 129 11.96 43.86 -18.97
C PHE A 129 12.08 43.03 -17.69
N VAL A 130 11.42 41.88 -17.62
CA VAL A 130 11.59 40.93 -16.50
C VAL A 130 12.63 39.88 -16.94
N PRO A 131 13.70 39.61 -16.16
CA PRO A 131 14.69 38.61 -16.53
C PRO A 131 14.10 37.21 -16.59
N ASN A 132 14.45 36.43 -17.62
CA ASN A 132 14.10 35.01 -17.71
C ASN A 132 14.61 34.21 -16.49
N ALA A 133 15.77 34.59 -15.94
CA ALA A 133 16.35 33.97 -14.75
C ALA A 133 15.46 34.13 -13.50
N ALA A 134 14.74 35.24 -13.37
CA ALA A 134 13.80 35.45 -12.26
C ALA A 134 12.61 34.48 -12.38
N PHE A 135 12.04 34.38 -13.59
CA PHE A 135 10.97 33.43 -13.89
C PHE A 135 11.39 31.99 -13.60
N GLU A 136 12.55 31.56 -14.12
CA GLU A 136 13.05 30.20 -13.89
C GLU A 136 13.24 29.91 -12.39
N THR A 137 13.77 30.87 -11.64
CA THR A 137 13.99 30.71 -10.19
C THR A 137 12.68 30.49 -9.45
N LEU A 138 11.65 31.31 -9.74
CA LEU A 138 10.33 31.18 -9.12
C LEU A 138 9.66 29.86 -9.48
N VAL A 139 9.72 29.44 -10.74
CA VAL A 139 9.14 28.16 -11.18
C VAL A 139 9.84 26.98 -10.52
N LYS A 140 11.19 26.98 -10.45
CA LYS A 140 11.95 25.93 -9.76
C LYS A 140 11.57 25.84 -8.28
N GLN A 141 11.39 26.97 -7.60
CA GLN A 141 10.92 27.01 -6.21
C GLN A 141 9.54 26.35 -6.04
N LEU A 142 8.61 26.62 -6.97
CA LEU A 142 7.28 26.00 -6.96
C LEU A 142 7.33 24.49 -7.25
N ILE A 143 8.18 24.05 -8.19
CA ILE A 143 8.34 22.61 -8.50
C ILE A 143 8.88 21.86 -7.28
N LEU A 144 9.83 22.44 -6.54
CA LEU A 144 10.39 21.83 -5.32
C LEU A 144 9.35 21.63 -4.21
N GLN A 145 8.25 22.39 -4.19
CA GLN A 145 7.15 22.17 -3.24
C GLN A 145 6.43 20.82 -3.47
N LEU A 146 6.64 20.17 -4.62
CA LEU A 146 6.07 18.84 -4.90
C LEU A 146 6.79 17.70 -4.17
N GLU A 147 7.97 17.95 -3.58
CA GLU A 147 8.76 16.93 -2.88
C GLU A 147 7.99 16.35 -1.69
N ASP A 148 7.47 17.20 -0.83
CA ASP A 148 6.72 16.80 0.37
C ASP A 148 5.48 15.96 0.07
N PRO A 149 4.52 16.39 -0.78
CA PRO A 149 3.34 15.59 -1.07
C PRO A 149 3.70 14.28 -1.78
N ALA A 150 4.74 14.26 -2.61
CA ALA A 150 5.19 13.04 -3.28
C ALA A 150 5.83 12.05 -2.28
N ALA A 151 6.66 12.55 -1.35
CA ALA A 151 7.25 11.73 -0.28
C ALA A 151 6.19 11.17 0.68
N VAL A 152 5.15 11.96 0.99
CA VAL A 152 3.99 11.49 1.77
C VAL A 152 3.26 10.39 1.00
N CYS A 153 2.99 10.57 -0.29
CA CYS A 153 2.33 9.55 -1.12
C CYS A 153 3.07 8.21 -1.09
N VAL A 154 4.39 8.21 -1.32
CA VAL A 154 5.23 7.00 -1.28
C VAL A 154 5.13 6.30 0.08
N ARG A 155 5.22 7.07 1.18
CA ARG A 155 5.12 6.55 2.54
C ARG A 155 3.76 5.93 2.83
N THR A 156 2.67 6.62 2.49
CA THR A 156 1.29 6.13 2.73
C THR A 156 1.02 4.84 1.97
N VAL A 157 1.49 4.72 0.72
CA VAL A 157 1.39 3.48 -0.06
C VAL A 157 2.20 2.35 0.57
N SER A 158 3.41 2.64 1.09
CA SER A 158 4.21 1.65 1.80
C SER A 158 3.53 1.16 3.07
N GLU A 159 2.86 2.02 3.84
CA GLU A 159 2.09 1.60 5.03
C GLU A 159 0.89 0.72 4.68
N GLU A 160 0.19 1.03 3.57
CA GLU A 160 -0.90 0.17 3.07
C GLU A 160 -0.37 -1.22 2.65
N LEU A 161 0.80 -1.27 1.98
CA LEU A 161 1.46 -2.54 1.63
C LEU A 161 1.86 -3.35 2.86
N LYS A 162 2.37 -2.70 3.92
CA LYS A 162 2.69 -3.38 5.20
C LYS A 162 1.45 -3.98 5.85
N THR A 163 0.35 -3.23 5.86
CA THR A 163 -0.93 -3.68 6.41
C THR A 163 -1.44 -4.90 5.63
N LEU A 164 -1.43 -4.82 4.30
CA LEU A 164 -1.80 -5.93 3.42
C LEU A 164 -0.95 -7.18 3.66
N LEU A 165 0.37 -7.03 3.77
CA LEU A 165 1.29 -8.14 4.06
C LEU A 165 0.96 -8.82 5.37
N ARG A 166 0.69 -8.03 6.41
CA ARG A 166 0.34 -8.54 7.74
C ARG A 166 -0.95 -9.34 7.70
N ASP A 167 -1.98 -8.80 7.07
CA ASP A 167 -3.28 -9.45 6.98
C ASP A 167 -3.21 -10.77 6.18
N VAL A 168 -2.41 -10.81 5.10
CA VAL A 168 -2.17 -12.04 4.34
C VAL A 168 -1.43 -13.08 5.17
N LEU A 169 -0.44 -12.68 5.97
CA LEU A 169 0.27 -13.57 6.88
C LEU A 169 -0.65 -14.15 7.95
N GLU A 170 -1.52 -13.33 8.54
CA GLU A 170 -2.46 -13.75 9.59
C GLU A 170 -3.58 -14.65 9.03
N THR A 171 -3.98 -14.47 7.77
CA THR A 171 -5.04 -15.26 7.12
C THR A 171 -4.54 -16.56 6.46
N THR A 172 -3.24 -16.70 6.23
CA THR A 172 -2.64 -17.92 5.65
C THR A 172 -2.59 -19.03 6.71
N LYS A 173 -3.52 -19.99 6.63
CA LYS A 173 -3.67 -21.09 7.60
C LYS A 173 -2.43 -21.97 7.70
N GLU A 174 -1.73 -22.18 6.60
CA GLU A 174 -0.51 -23.00 6.56
C GLU A 174 0.63 -22.38 7.38
N LEU A 175 0.61 -21.06 7.58
CA LEU A 175 1.59 -20.35 8.40
C LEU A 175 1.13 -20.18 9.86
N SER A 176 -0.14 -20.38 10.18
CA SER A 176 -0.62 -20.26 11.57
C SER A 176 -0.10 -21.38 12.47
N ARG A 177 0.25 -22.54 11.89
CA ARG A 177 0.90 -23.66 12.59
C ARG A 177 2.37 -23.39 12.95
N PHE A 178 3.06 -22.57 12.16
CA PHE A 178 4.51 -22.37 12.27
C PHE A 178 4.82 -20.89 12.59
N SER A 179 4.64 -20.50 13.85
CA SER A 179 4.84 -19.11 14.31
C SER A 179 6.24 -18.56 14.03
N GLU A 180 7.29 -19.36 14.25
CA GLU A 180 8.67 -18.93 13.98
C GLU A 180 8.92 -18.70 12.48
N LEU A 181 8.38 -19.58 11.62
CA LEU A 181 8.44 -19.40 10.17
C LEU A 181 7.70 -18.13 9.74
N ARG A 182 6.48 -17.92 10.25
CA ARG A 182 5.68 -16.72 9.97
C ARG A 182 6.42 -15.44 10.38
N ASP A 183 7.01 -15.40 11.57
CA ASP A 183 7.71 -14.23 12.07
C ASP A 183 9.00 -13.95 11.26
N ARG A 184 9.65 -15.01 10.77
CA ARG A 184 10.80 -14.88 9.86
C ARG A 184 10.39 -14.39 8.47
N VAL A 185 9.31 -14.91 7.90
CA VAL A 185 8.75 -14.41 6.63
C VAL A 185 8.36 -12.94 6.76
N TRP A 186 7.69 -12.55 7.84
CA TRP A 186 7.36 -11.14 8.11
C TRP A 186 8.61 -10.25 8.13
N ARG A 187 9.65 -10.65 8.85
CA ARG A 187 10.90 -9.90 8.95
C ARG A 187 11.54 -9.68 7.59
N GLU A 188 11.69 -10.74 6.80
CA GLU A 188 12.28 -10.65 5.45
C GLU A 188 11.44 -9.75 4.52
N CYS A 189 10.11 -9.88 4.56
CA CYS A 189 9.20 -9.03 3.80
C CYS A 189 9.32 -7.55 4.18
N ILE A 190 9.42 -7.23 5.47
CA ILE A 190 9.56 -5.85 5.95
C ILE A 190 10.92 -5.25 5.58
N VAL A 191 12.01 -6.02 5.69
CA VAL A 191 13.33 -5.58 5.24
C VAL A 191 13.30 -5.26 3.74
N TYR A 192 12.74 -6.17 2.94
CA TYR A 192 12.60 -5.98 1.50
C TYR A 192 11.74 -4.76 1.16
N LEU A 193 10.58 -4.61 1.79
CA LEU A 193 9.68 -3.48 1.55
C LEU A 193 10.31 -2.14 1.94
N THR A 194 11.07 -2.10 3.04
CA THR A 194 11.76 -0.88 3.50
C THR A 194 12.82 -0.45 2.49
N GLU A 195 13.61 -1.39 1.97
CA GLU A 195 14.59 -1.09 0.94
C GLU A 195 13.92 -0.64 -0.37
N ARG A 196 12.81 -1.27 -0.78
CA ARG A 196 12.06 -0.84 -1.96
C ARG A 196 11.40 0.52 -1.78
N ASN A 197 10.95 0.86 -0.59
CA ASN A 197 10.42 2.18 -0.27
C ASN A 197 11.50 3.26 -0.41
N ARG A 198 12.73 2.99 0.02
CA ARG A 198 13.88 3.90 -0.18
C ARG A 198 14.15 4.13 -1.66
N VAL A 199 14.25 3.05 -2.45
CA VAL A 199 14.48 3.14 -3.91
C VAL A 199 13.35 3.90 -4.61
N ALA A 200 12.09 3.68 -4.21
CA ALA A 200 10.95 4.40 -4.76
C ALA A 200 11.00 5.90 -4.42
N GLY A 201 11.38 6.25 -3.19
CA GLY A 201 11.57 7.64 -2.77
C GLY A 201 12.67 8.34 -3.57
N GLU A 202 13.82 7.69 -3.77
CA GLU A 202 14.91 8.21 -4.60
C GLU A 202 14.49 8.40 -6.06
N PHE A 203 13.71 7.46 -6.61
CA PHE A 203 13.18 7.58 -7.96
C PHE A 203 12.25 8.78 -8.10
N VAL A 204 11.34 8.99 -7.14
CA VAL A 204 10.43 10.15 -7.13
C VAL A 204 11.22 11.45 -6.99
N GLN A 205 12.22 11.50 -6.12
CA GLN A 205 13.10 12.67 -5.99
C GLN A 205 13.82 12.99 -7.31
N ASN A 206 14.31 11.96 -8.01
CA ASN A 206 14.95 12.14 -9.31
C ASN A 206 13.97 12.69 -10.36
N LEU A 207 12.71 12.27 -10.36
CA LEU A 207 11.68 12.84 -11.24
C LEU A 207 11.53 14.35 -11.00
N ILE A 208 11.45 14.78 -9.75
CA ILE A 208 11.33 16.21 -9.40
C ILE A 208 12.59 16.97 -9.81
N ASN A 209 13.78 16.41 -9.54
CA ASN A 209 15.05 17.01 -9.93
C ASN A 209 15.16 17.19 -11.46
N MET A 210 14.60 16.27 -12.26
CA MET A 210 14.56 16.40 -13.72
C MET A 210 13.67 17.57 -14.15
N GLU A 211 12.50 17.75 -13.53
CA GLU A 211 11.62 18.89 -13.80
C GLU A 211 12.26 20.23 -13.39
N VAL A 212 13.05 20.25 -12.31
CA VAL A 212 13.81 21.43 -11.88
C VAL A 212 14.99 21.74 -12.81
N ALA A 213 15.59 20.71 -13.42
CA ALA A 213 16.79 20.88 -14.25
C ALA A 213 16.51 21.68 -15.54
N TYR A 214 15.32 21.52 -16.13
CA TYR A 214 14.97 22.21 -17.38
C TYR A 214 13.49 22.60 -17.42
N ILE A 215 13.23 23.89 -17.60
CA ILE A 215 11.87 24.42 -17.79
C ILE A 215 11.60 24.52 -19.29
N ASN A 216 10.70 23.68 -19.79
CA ASN A 216 10.32 23.68 -21.20
C ASN A 216 9.31 24.80 -21.51
N THR A 217 9.80 25.94 -21.97
CA THR A 217 8.97 27.08 -22.41
C THR A 217 8.36 26.90 -23.79
N ASP A 218 8.75 25.87 -24.56
CA ASP A 218 8.15 25.52 -25.85
C ASP A 218 6.94 24.59 -25.70
N ASN A 219 6.51 24.31 -24.46
CA ASN A 219 5.34 23.51 -24.19
C ASN A 219 4.07 24.19 -24.79
N PRO A 220 3.22 23.46 -25.55
CA PRO A 220 2.01 24.04 -26.15
C PRO A 220 1.02 24.67 -25.16
N GLU A 221 0.96 24.16 -23.92
CA GLU A 221 0.13 24.77 -22.87
C GLU A 221 0.76 26.05 -22.31
N PHE A 222 2.09 26.11 -22.25
CA PHE A 222 2.80 27.34 -21.88
C PHE A 222 2.63 28.43 -22.95
N GLU A 223 2.61 28.06 -24.23
CA GLU A 223 2.40 28.99 -25.34
C GLU A 223 1.07 29.74 -25.25
N LYS A 224 0.01 29.04 -24.83
CA LYS A 224 -1.32 29.64 -24.60
C LYS A 224 -1.27 30.70 -23.50
N ILE A 225 -0.57 30.42 -22.40
CA ILE A 225 -0.39 31.36 -21.28
C ILE A 225 0.42 32.57 -21.74
N ARG A 226 1.55 32.33 -22.43
CA ARG A 226 2.42 33.38 -22.96
C ARG A 226 1.67 34.34 -23.88
N THR A 227 0.86 33.81 -24.79
CA THR A 227 -0.02 34.61 -25.67
C THR A 227 -1.03 35.43 -24.87
N GLY A 228 -1.60 34.86 -23.80
CA GLY A 228 -2.51 35.57 -22.90
C GLY A 228 -1.83 36.73 -22.16
N VAL A 229 -0.62 36.53 -21.65
CA VAL A 229 0.17 37.57 -20.96
C VAL A 229 0.51 38.71 -21.92
N TYR A 230 0.95 38.42 -23.14
CA TYR A 230 1.22 39.47 -24.13
C TYR A 230 -0.02 40.30 -24.47
N ARG A 231 -1.20 39.70 -24.54
CA ARG A 231 -2.46 40.45 -24.74
C ARG A 231 -2.78 41.38 -23.57
N LEU A 232 -2.56 40.94 -22.34
CA LEU A 232 -2.77 41.76 -21.14
C LEU A 232 -1.80 42.94 -21.08
N MET A 233 -0.52 42.70 -21.41
CA MET A 233 0.49 43.77 -21.48
C MET A 233 0.14 44.82 -22.54
N ALA A 234 -0.29 44.38 -23.72
CA ALA A 234 -0.74 45.27 -24.79
C ALA A 234 -1.99 46.08 -24.40
N ALA A 235 -2.95 45.47 -23.68
CA ALA A 235 -4.14 46.15 -23.18
C ALA A 235 -3.79 47.24 -22.14
N HIS A 236 -2.85 46.96 -21.23
CA HIS A 236 -2.39 47.94 -20.24
C HIS A 236 -1.62 49.11 -20.87
N GLN A 237 -0.80 48.85 -21.90
CA GLN A 237 -0.10 49.91 -22.64
C GLN A 237 -1.07 50.78 -23.46
N GLY A 238 -2.10 50.19 -24.07
CA GLY A 238 -3.15 50.92 -24.79
C GLY A 238 -4.01 51.83 -23.89
N MET A 239 -4.27 51.42 -22.64
CA MET A 239 -4.98 52.27 -21.67
C MET A 239 -4.13 53.42 -21.12
N ALA A 240 -2.81 53.26 -21.05
CA ALA A 240 -1.89 54.32 -20.65
C ALA A 240 -1.77 55.41 -21.74
N ALA A 241 -1.78 55.02 -23.02
CA ALA A 241 -1.70 55.94 -24.16
C ALA A 241 -2.99 56.72 -24.44
N GLN A 242 -4.14 56.34 -23.85
CA GLN A 242 -5.42 57.06 -23.97
C GLN A 242 -5.67 58.08 -22.85
N LYS A 243 -4.74 58.22 -21.89
CA LYS A 243 -4.82 59.16 -20.77
C LYS A 243 -3.91 60.39 -20.90
N GLU A 244 -3.21 60.53 -22.02
CA GLU A 244 -2.50 61.75 -22.44
C GLU A 244 -3.27 62.44 -23.57
#